data_AF-A0A0Q6S6A3-F1
#
_entry.id   AF-A0A0Q6S6A3-F1
#
_cell.length_a   1.000
_cell.length_b   1.000
_cell.length_c   1.000
_cell.angle_alpha   90.00
_cell.angle_beta   90.00
_cell.angle_gamma   90.00
#
_symmetry.space_group_name_H-M   'P 1'
#
loop_
_entity.id
_entity.type
_entity.pdbx_description
1 polymer ?
#
loop_
_entity_poly.entity_id
_entity_poly.type
_entity_poly.pdbx_seq_one_letter_code
_entity_poly.pdbx_strand_id
1 'polypeptide(L)'
;MHASSDLNPRQAEVLNRLLDGNFQSKLTSTKWAKLTNASQDTASRDIADLMAKGILQKGEAGGRRTAHELVLNSPTNHASQSG
;
A
#
# COMPACT_ATOMS: atom_id res chain seq x y z
N MET A 1 -13.41 17.09 18.71
CA MET A 1 -12.90 16.39 19.91
C MET A 1 -12.50 14.99 19.50
N HIS A 2 -11.22 14.65 19.72
CA HIS A 2 -10.55 13.32 19.61
C HIS A 2 -10.66 12.60 18.25
N ALA A 3 -9.59 12.16 17.58
CA ALA A 3 -8.33 11.67 18.09
C ALA A 3 -7.20 11.85 17.06
N SER A 4 -6.05 12.30 17.56
CA SER A 4 -4.74 11.93 17.06
C SER A 4 -4.65 10.41 16.88
N SER A 5 -4.85 9.93 15.66
CA SER A 5 -4.57 8.56 15.23
C SER A 5 -4.44 8.61 13.71
N ASP A 6 -3.27 9.03 13.22
CA ASP A 6 -3.03 9.18 11.77
C ASP A 6 -3.20 7.87 10.97
N LEU A 7 -3.47 6.74 11.63
CA LEU A 7 -3.76 5.46 11.02
C LEU A 7 -4.92 4.77 11.75
N ASN A 8 -5.91 4.32 10.98
CA ASN A 8 -6.99 3.48 11.51
C ASN A 8 -6.43 2.08 11.87
N PRO A 9 -7.02 1.32 12.82
CA PRO A 9 -6.50 0.02 13.23
C PRO A 9 -6.31 -0.95 12.05
N ARG A 10 -7.22 -0.90 11.06
CA ARG A 10 -7.13 -1.67 9.81
C ARG A 10 -5.88 -1.31 8.99
N GLN A 11 -5.59 -0.01 8.86
CA GLN A 11 -4.41 0.47 8.14
C GLN A 11 -3.13 0.07 8.86
N ALA A 12 -3.07 0.28 10.17
CA ALA A 12 -1.92 -0.09 11.00
C ALA A 12 -1.65 -1.60 10.95
N GLU A 13 -2.68 -2.45 10.99
CA GLU A 13 -2.53 -3.90 10.87
C GLU A 13 -1.89 -4.31 9.55
N VAL A 14 -2.39 -3.78 8.43
CA VAL A 14 -1.84 -4.11 7.10
C VAL A 14 -0.42 -3.59 6.94
N LEU A 15 -0.12 -2.39 7.43
CA LEU A 15 1.22 -1.81 7.42
C LEU A 15 2.19 -2.65 8.26
N ASN A 16 1.81 -3.08 9.46
CA ASN A 16 2.63 -3.95 10.29
C ASN A 16 2.95 -5.27 9.58
N ARG A 17 1.96 -5.88 8.92
CA ARG A 17 2.16 -7.11 8.14
C ARG A 17 3.06 -6.87 6.92
N LEU A 18 2.95 -5.71 6.28
CA LEU A 18 3.80 -5.31 5.16
C LEU A 18 5.26 -5.11 5.61
N LEU A 19 5.47 -4.48 6.77
CA LEU A 19 6.77 -4.27 7.39
C LEU A 19 7.43 -5.58 7.86
N ASP A 20 6.61 -6.58 8.23
CA ASP A 20 7.06 -7.95 8.56
C ASP A 20 7.76 -8.64 7.37
N GLY A 21 7.67 -8.08 6.16
CA GLY A 21 8.42 -8.55 4.99
C GLY A 21 7.83 -9.81 4.35
N ASN A 22 6.75 -10.36 4.89
CA ASN A 22 6.09 -11.55 4.36
C ASN A 22 5.22 -11.28 3.10
N PHE A 23 5.51 -10.19 2.38
CA PHE A 23 4.80 -9.77 1.17
C PHE A 23 5.71 -9.88 -0.05
N GLN A 24 5.78 -11.09 -0.62
CA GLN A 24 6.46 -11.30 -1.91
C GLN A 24 5.70 -10.75 -3.12
N SER A 25 4.44 -10.31 -2.93
CA SER A 25 3.56 -9.83 -4.00
C SER A 25 3.14 -8.38 -3.80
N LYS A 26 2.99 -7.64 -4.91
CA LYS A 26 2.39 -6.29 -4.97
C LYS A 26 1.12 -6.20 -4.10
N LEU A 27 1.02 -5.13 -3.31
CA LEU A 27 -0.17 -4.87 -2.51
C LEU A 27 -1.29 -4.40 -3.45
N THR A 28 -2.44 -5.06 -3.39
CA THR A 28 -3.63 -4.70 -4.19
C THR A 28 -4.82 -4.48 -3.26
N SER A 29 -5.82 -3.74 -3.73
CA SER A 29 -7.08 -3.51 -2.98
C SER A 29 -7.76 -4.81 -2.58
N THR A 30 -7.69 -5.86 -3.40
CA THR A 30 -8.21 -7.19 -3.06
C THR A 30 -7.45 -7.86 -1.92
N LYS A 31 -6.12 -7.71 -1.86
CA LYS A 31 -5.31 -8.27 -0.76
C LYS A 31 -5.58 -7.51 0.54
N TRP A 32 -5.70 -6.19 0.45
CA TRP A 32 -6.10 -5.33 1.57
C TRP A 32 -7.47 -5.72 2.15
N ALA A 33 -8.47 -5.88 1.28
CA ALA A 33 -9.81 -6.33 1.65
C ALA A 33 -9.78 -7.66 2.42
N LYS A 34 -9.01 -8.64 1.92
CA LYS A 34 -8.85 -9.94 2.58
C LYS A 34 -8.17 -9.86 3.95
N LEU A 35 -7.20 -8.97 4.13
CA LEU A 35 -6.48 -8.81 5.39
C LEU A 35 -7.32 -8.10 6.46
N THR A 36 -8.09 -7.11 6.04
CA THR A 36 -8.87 -6.24 6.94
C THR A 36 -10.32 -6.69 7.12
N ASN A 37 -10.72 -7.80 6.46
CA ASN A 37 -12.12 -8.20 6.32
C ASN A 37 -13.04 -7.06 5.83
N ALA A 38 -12.50 -6.19 4.97
CA ALA A 38 -13.22 -5.05 4.43
C ALA A 38 -13.65 -5.32 2.98
N SER A 39 -14.62 -4.54 2.48
CA SER A 39 -14.97 -4.58 1.05
C SER A 39 -13.87 -3.95 0.21
N GLN A 40 -13.87 -4.25 -1.09
CA GLN A 40 -12.94 -3.63 -2.04
C GLN A 40 -13.06 -2.10 -2.08
N ASP A 41 -14.28 -1.55 -1.93
CA ASP A 41 -14.52 -0.10 -1.86
C ASP A 41 -13.86 0.51 -0.62
N THR A 42 -14.09 -0.10 0.55
CA THR A 42 -13.48 0.33 1.82
C THR A 42 -11.96 0.23 1.75
N ALA A 43 -11.43 -0.87 1.20
CA ALA A 43 -10.00 -1.05 1.00
C ALA A 43 -9.40 0.02 0.07
N SER A 44 -10.07 0.35 -1.03
CA SER A 44 -9.63 1.42 -1.93
C SER A 44 -9.59 2.78 -1.25
N ARG A 45 -10.55 3.08 -0.36
CA ARG A 45 -10.53 4.32 0.45
C ARG A 45 -9.39 4.33 1.46
N ASP A 46 -9.21 3.24 2.19
CA ASP A 46 -8.12 3.10 3.17
C ASP A 46 -6.75 3.28 2.49
N ILE A 47 -6.55 2.70 1.31
CA ILE A 47 -5.34 2.87 0.49
C ILE A 47 -5.19 4.31 0.00
N ALA A 48 -6.26 4.93 -0.49
CA ALA A 48 -6.23 6.32 -0.95
C ALA A 48 -5.84 7.31 0.15
N ASP A 49 -6.33 7.09 1.37
CA ASP A 49 -5.96 7.85 2.55
C ASP A 49 -4.47 7.69 2.90
N LEU A 50 -3.93 6.47 2.77
CA LEU A 50 -2.50 6.22 2.95
C LEU A 50 -1.62 6.81 1.85
N MET A 51 -2.13 6.88 0.62
CA MET A 51 -1.46 7.59 -0.47
C MET A 51 -1.44 9.09 -0.23
N ALA A 52 -2.56 9.67 0.25
CA ALA A 52 -2.63 11.08 0.63
C ALA A 52 -1.66 11.42 1.77
N LYS A 53 -1.41 10.47 2.68
CA LYS A 53 -0.41 10.58 3.76
C LYS A 53 1.03 10.35 3.30
N GLY A 54 1.27 9.95 2.05
CA GLY A 54 2.60 9.66 1.52
C GLY A 54 3.21 8.35 2.01
N ILE A 55 2.41 7.46 2.61
CA ILE A 55 2.85 6.15 3.14
C ILE A 55 2.85 5.09 2.01
N LEU A 56 1.86 5.17 1.12
CA LEU A 56 1.75 4.30 -0.06
C LEU A 56 1.86 5.15 -1.34
N GLN A 57 2.33 4.55 -2.42
CA GLN A 57 2.19 5.14 -3.75
C GLN A 57 1.61 4.15 -4.75
N LYS A 58 0.90 4.68 -5.74
CA LYS A 58 0.61 3.94 -6.96
C LYS A 58 1.94 3.74 -7.69
N GLY A 59 2.36 2.50 -7.88
CA GLY A 59 3.52 2.21 -8.72
C GLY A 59 3.22 2.62 -10.17
N GLU A 60 4.16 3.31 -10.81
CA GLU A 60 4.13 3.64 -12.24
C GLU A 60 4.39 2.39 -13.10
N ALA A 61 3.61 1.33 -12.90
CA ALA A 61 3.62 0.21 -13.81
C ALA A 61 2.85 0.62 -15.07
N GLY A 62 3.56 1.13 -16.08
CA GLY A 62 3.06 1.51 -17.42
C GLY A 62 2.51 0.35 -18.27
N GLY A 63 1.65 -0.49 -17.69
CA GLY A 63 0.95 -1.59 -18.35
C GLY A 63 -0.29 -1.97 -17.53
N ARG A 64 -1.17 -2.81 -18.08
CA ARG A 64 -2.54 -3.16 -17.59
C ARG A 64 -2.69 -3.65 -16.12
N ARG A 65 -1.70 -3.54 -15.23
CA ARG A 65 -1.78 -3.91 -13.81
C ARG A 65 -1.40 -2.74 -12.91
N THR A 66 -2.40 -2.12 -12.29
CA THR A 66 -2.26 -1.13 -11.22
C THR A 66 -1.65 -1.82 -9.99
N ALA A 67 -0.37 -1.54 -9.72
CA ALA A 67 0.34 -2.01 -8.53
C ALA A 67 0.34 -0.91 -7.45
N HIS A 68 0.24 -1.25 -6.18
CA HIS A 68 0.52 -0.32 -5.09
C HIS A 68 1.76 -0.79 -4.36
N GLU A 69 2.69 0.13 -4.18
CA GLU A 69 4.00 -0.13 -3.58
C GLU A 69 4.12 0.73 -2.32
N LEU A 70 4.76 0.17 -1.29
CA LEU A 70 5.10 0.94 -0.10
C LEU A 70 6.15 1.97 -0.51
N VAL A 71 5.95 3.21 -0.08
CA VAL A 71 7.03 4.21 -0.08
C VAL A 71 7.89 3.91 1.14
N LEU A 72 8.45 2.69 1.22
CA LEU A 72 9.65 2.51 2.02
C LEU A 72 10.73 3.20 1.21
N ASN A 73 11.34 4.24 1.76
CA ASN A 73 12.46 4.96 1.19
C ASN A 73 13.71 4.04 1.17
N SER A 74 13.62 2.92 0.46
CA SER A 74 14.76 2.19 -0.05
C SER A 74 14.97 2.73 -1.46
N PRO A 75 16.16 3.19 -1.84
CA PRO A 75 16.42 3.60 -3.20
C PRO A 75 16.25 2.38 -4.09
N THR A 76 15.06 2.19 -4.66
CA THR A 76 14.85 1.26 -5.76
C THR A 76 15.53 1.87 -6.97
N ASN A 77 16.84 1.62 -6.99
CA ASN A 77 17.69 1.70 -8.15
C ASN A 77 17.09 0.82 -9.25
N HIS A 78 16.18 1.38 -10.04
CA HIS A 78 15.82 0.85 -11.36
C HIS A 78 16.96 1.16 -12.34
N ALA A 79 18.18 0.70 -12.03
CA ALA A 79 19.21 0.53 -13.04
C ALA A 79 18.88 -0.73 -13.82
N SER A 80 18.34 -0.55 -15.03
CA SER A 80 18.73 -1.26 -16.27
C SER A 80 17.61 -1.07 -17.31
N GLN A 81 17.61 0.07 -18.00
CA GLN A 81 17.23 0.06 -19.41
C GLN A 81 18.47 -0.42 -20.16
N SER A 82 18.48 -1.70 -20.51
CA SER A 82 19.46 -2.27 -21.43
C SER A 82 19.23 -1.66 -22.82
N GLY A 83 20.31 -1.17 -23.42
CA GLY A 83 20.35 -0.69 -24.79
C GLY A 83 20.29 -1.81 -25.83
#